data_AF-A0A533RPR5-F1
#
_entry.id   AF-A0A533RPR5-F1
#
_cell.length_a   1.000
_cell.length_b   1.000
_cell.length_c   1.000
_cell.angle_alpha   90.00
_cell.angle_beta   90.00
_cell.angle_gamma   90.00
#
_symmetry.space_group_name_H-M   'P 1'
#
loop_
_entity.id
_entity.type
_entity.pdbx_description
1 polymer ?
#
loop_
_entity_poly.entity_id
_entity_poly.type
_entity_poly.pdbx_seq_one_letter_code
_entity_poly.pdbx_strand_id
1 'polypeptide(L)'
;ELFEAQAIAQARAIIEDDATLFPGFRPIAMELPFGGDDSPFEFGGARIRGRMDRVDEGPGGVLVTDYKSGSTISGAEQFEKDRLFQPVIYAAAASHVLGRPCLGGIYRSLSTHDVRGFYLAGTVDTCGHGNAKDGLDDEAFSTLVESTEQRVRAVVHQMSTGDVSPTPGRTCEYCLAQPFCEVAR
;
A
#
# COMPACT_ATOMS: atom_id res chain seq x y z
N GLU A 1 -10.82 1.75 -31.50
CA GLU A 1 -9.62 2.06 -32.30
C GLU A 1 -8.73 3.14 -31.66
N LEU A 2 -9.07 4.44 -31.69
CA LEU A 2 -8.22 5.49 -31.08
C LEU A 2 -8.01 5.36 -29.56
N PHE A 3 -9.09 5.11 -28.81
CA PHE A 3 -9.02 4.91 -27.35
C PHE A 3 -8.19 3.67 -26.97
N GLU A 4 -8.32 2.60 -27.73
CA GLU A 4 -7.60 1.35 -27.52
C GLU A 4 -6.11 1.50 -27.79
N ALA A 5 -5.75 2.16 -28.89
CA ALA A 5 -4.35 2.48 -29.19
C ALA A 5 -3.73 3.37 -28.10
N GLN A 6 -4.47 4.34 -27.58
CA GLN A 6 -4.02 5.21 -26.49
C GLN A 6 -3.83 4.43 -25.18
N ALA A 7 -4.74 3.54 -24.83
CA ALA A 7 -4.62 2.69 -23.64
C ALA A 7 -3.42 1.73 -23.74
N ILE A 8 -3.20 1.13 -24.92
CA ILE A 8 -2.03 0.27 -25.18
C ILE A 8 -0.73 1.07 -25.04
N ALA A 9 -0.69 2.29 -25.58
CA ALA A 9 0.49 3.15 -25.48
C ALA A 9 0.80 3.53 -24.02
N GLN A 10 -0.23 3.88 -23.24
CA GLN A 10 -0.09 4.17 -21.80
C GLN A 10 0.40 2.94 -21.02
N ALA A 11 -0.18 1.77 -21.29
CA ALA A 11 0.24 0.52 -20.66
C ALA A 11 1.69 0.15 -21.02
N ARG A 12 2.13 0.39 -22.25
CA ARG A 12 3.54 0.17 -22.65
C ARG A 12 4.48 1.12 -21.93
N ALA A 13 4.14 2.41 -21.87
CA ALA A 13 4.97 3.41 -21.23
C ALA A 13 5.20 3.09 -19.74
N ILE A 14 4.13 2.74 -18.99
CA ILE A 14 4.29 2.38 -17.58
C ILE A 14 5.14 1.12 -17.42
N ILE A 15 4.97 0.09 -18.27
CA ILE A 15 5.76 -1.15 -18.21
C ILE A 15 7.25 -0.88 -18.48
N GLU A 16 7.55 -0.03 -19.47
CA GLU A 16 8.93 0.34 -19.81
C GLU A 16 9.60 1.10 -18.66
N ASP A 17 8.92 2.06 -18.04
CA ASP A 17 9.41 2.76 -16.86
C ASP A 17 9.63 1.79 -15.68
N ASP A 18 8.63 0.96 -15.43
CA ASP A 18 8.60 -0.02 -14.33
C ASP A 18 9.67 -1.11 -14.43
N ALA A 19 10.20 -1.36 -15.63
CA ALA A 19 11.31 -2.28 -15.85
C ALA A 19 12.63 -1.75 -15.27
N THR A 20 12.73 -0.44 -15.04
CA THR A 20 13.94 0.24 -14.53
C THR A 20 13.71 1.01 -13.23
N LEU A 21 12.48 1.00 -12.71
CA LEU A 21 12.04 1.84 -11.59
C LEU A 21 12.82 1.65 -10.29
N PHE A 22 13.29 0.42 -10.02
CA PHE A 22 14.09 0.08 -8.83
C PHE A 22 15.40 -0.59 -9.26
N PRO A 23 16.48 0.17 -9.44
CA PRO A 23 17.77 -0.39 -9.80
C PRO A 23 18.24 -1.44 -8.79
N GLY A 24 18.67 -2.59 -9.28
CA GLY A 24 19.10 -3.72 -8.44
C GLY A 24 17.96 -4.57 -7.89
N PHE A 25 16.71 -4.19 -8.13
CA PHE A 25 15.55 -5.02 -7.84
C PHE A 25 15.04 -5.72 -9.10
N ARG A 26 14.38 -6.85 -8.92
CA ARG A 26 13.70 -7.60 -9.99
C ARG A 26 12.30 -8.03 -9.55
N PRO A 27 11.28 -7.92 -10.40
CA PRO A 27 9.97 -8.48 -10.11
C PRO A 27 10.08 -9.99 -9.87
N ILE A 28 9.50 -10.48 -8.77
CA ILE A 28 9.45 -11.91 -8.46
C ILE A 28 8.02 -12.45 -8.41
N ALA A 29 7.03 -11.59 -8.20
CA ALA A 29 5.63 -11.97 -8.20
C ALA A 29 4.74 -10.81 -8.65
N MET A 30 3.68 -11.17 -9.35
CA MET A 30 2.53 -10.31 -9.62
C MET A 30 1.32 -10.93 -8.95
N GLU A 31 0.41 -10.11 -8.45
CA GLU A 31 -0.86 -10.55 -7.90
C GLU A 31 -0.68 -11.64 -6.82
N LEU A 32 0.32 -11.48 -5.94
CA LEU A 32 0.70 -12.49 -4.94
C LEU A 32 -0.35 -12.54 -3.82
N PRO A 33 -1.09 -13.67 -3.64
CA PRO A 33 -2.06 -13.78 -2.54
C PRO A 33 -1.37 -13.94 -1.18
N PHE A 34 -2.05 -13.49 -0.13
CA PHE A 34 -1.66 -13.73 1.26
C PHE A 34 -2.88 -13.98 2.16
N GLY A 35 -2.66 -14.60 3.31
CA GLY A 35 -3.72 -14.85 4.30
C GLY A 35 -4.74 -15.91 3.89
N GLY A 36 -4.31 -16.91 3.10
CA GLY A 36 -5.14 -18.08 2.77
C GLY A 36 -5.27 -19.04 3.96
N ASP A 37 -6.15 -20.04 3.85
CA ASP A 37 -6.43 -20.98 4.94
C ASP A 37 -5.18 -21.77 5.38
N ASP A 38 -4.31 -22.13 4.43
CA ASP A 38 -3.06 -22.86 4.67
C ASP A 38 -1.91 -21.97 5.16
N SER A 39 -2.03 -20.64 5.00
CA SER A 39 -1.03 -19.66 5.40
C SER A 39 -1.72 -18.39 5.92
N PRO A 40 -2.37 -18.48 7.10
CA PRO A 40 -3.10 -17.36 7.68
C PRO A 40 -2.13 -16.23 8.03
N PHE A 41 -2.53 -15.00 7.72
CA PHE A 41 -1.79 -13.80 8.07
C PHE A 41 -2.57 -13.02 9.12
N GLU A 42 -1.97 -12.84 10.29
CA GLU A 42 -2.56 -12.11 11.41
C GLU A 42 -1.87 -10.74 11.56
N PHE A 43 -2.67 -9.68 11.66
CA PHE A 43 -2.18 -8.33 11.83
C PHE A 43 -3.19 -7.53 12.66
N GLY A 44 -2.73 -6.93 13.77
CA GLY A 44 -3.61 -6.19 14.68
C GLY A 44 -4.76 -7.02 15.25
N GLY A 45 -4.57 -8.32 15.47
CA GLY A 45 -5.60 -9.21 16.00
C GLY A 45 -6.70 -9.62 15.01
N ALA A 46 -6.54 -9.30 13.72
CA ALA A 46 -7.40 -9.81 12.65
C ALA A 46 -6.64 -10.75 11.71
N ARG A 47 -7.35 -11.75 11.18
CA ARG A 47 -6.89 -12.50 10.01
C ARG A 47 -7.18 -11.68 8.76
N ILE A 48 -6.13 -11.22 8.10
CA ILE A 48 -6.23 -10.40 6.90
C ILE A 48 -5.80 -11.23 5.70
N ARG A 49 -6.66 -11.24 4.68
CA ARG A 49 -6.37 -11.84 3.38
C ARG A 49 -6.39 -10.77 2.30
N GLY A 50 -5.58 -10.95 1.28
CA GLY A 50 -5.51 -10.01 0.18
C GLY A 50 -4.58 -10.46 -0.92
N ARG A 51 -4.19 -9.50 -1.76
CA ARG A 51 -3.35 -9.72 -2.93
C ARG A 51 -2.47 -8.50 -3.14
N MET A 52 -1.16 -8.72 -3.27
CA MET A 52 -0.18 -7.67 -3.55
C MET A 52 0.04 -7.61 -5.07
N ASP A 53 -0.20 -6.44 -5.67
CA ASP A 53 -0.18 -6.29 -7.14
C ASP A 53 1.19 -6.68 -7.73
N ARG A 54 2.28 -6.23 -7.10
CA ARG A 54 3.65 -6.55 -7.51
C ARG A 54 4.61 -6.62 -6.32
N VAL A 55 5.53 -7.58 -6.37
CA VAL A 55 6.63 -7.72 -5.42
C VAL A 55 7.96 -7.82 -6.16
N ASP A 56 8.91 -6.99 -5.75
CA ASP A 56 10.26 -6.95 -6.29
C ASP A 56 11.26 -7.43 -5.23
N GLU A 57 12.22 -8.26 -5.63
CA GLU A 57 13.35 -8.68 -4.80
C GLU A 57 14.57 -7.81 -5.11
N GLY A 58 15.26 -7.34 -4.06
CA GLY A 58 16.52 -6.63 -4.18
C GLY A 58 17.52 -6.98 -3.08
N PRO A 59 18.63 -6.22 -2.98
CA PRO A 59 19.59 -6.37 -1.91
C PRO A 59 18.93 -6.10 -0.54
N GLY A 60 19.00 -7.07 0.36
CA GLY A 60 18.49 -6.93 1.74
C GLY A 60 17.01 -7.30 1.95
N GLY A 61 16.20 -7.44 0.90
CA GLY A 61 14.78 -7.75 1.10
C GLY A 61 13.89 -7.68 -0.14
N VAL A 62 12.61 -7.44 0.10
CA VAL A 62 11.58 -7.30 -0.92
C VAL A 62 10.88 -5.94 -0.83
N LEU A 63 10.32 -5.45 -1.92
CA LEU A 63 9.54 -4.21 -1.99
C LEU A 63 8.17 -4.53 -2.58
N VAL A 64 7.10 -3.97 -2.00
CA VAL A 64 5.74 -4.15 -2.51
C VAL A 64 5.28 -2.91 -3.25
N THR A 65 4.72 -3.11 -4.44
CA THR A 65 4.10 -2.06 -5.26
C THR A 65 2.61 -2.33 -5.44
N ASP A 66 1.79 -1.33 -5.15
CA ASP A 66 0.35 -1.30 -5.42
C ASP A 66 0.07 -0.21 -6.48
N TYR A 67 -0.67 -0.57 -7.53
CA TYR A 67 -0.92 0.32 -8.65
C TYR A 67 -2.22 1.10 -8.44
N LYS A 68 -2.14 2.43 -8.56
CA LYS A 68 -3.29 3.32 -8.46
C LYS A 68 -3.57 4.00 -9.79
N SER A 69 -4.83 3.97 -10.23
CA SER A 69 -5.28 4.65 -11.44
C SER A 69 -5.44 6.17 -11.25
N GLY A 70 -5.54 6.64 -10.01
CA GLY A 70 -5.66 8.07 -9.69
C GLY A 70 -4.34 8.84 -9.81
N SER A 71 -4.44 10.15 -9.99
CA SER A 71 -3.30 11.07 -10.00
C SER A 71 -2.81 11.43 -8.60
N THR A 72 -3.66 11.31 -7.58
CA THR A 72 -3.29 11.53 -6.19
C THR A 72 -2.97 10.19 -5.53
N ILE A 73 -1.71 10.03 -5.14
CA ILE A 73 -1.24 8.92 -4.31
C ILE A 73 -0.60 9.48 -3.03
N SER A 74 -0.78 8.76 -1.93
CA SER A 74 -0.37 9.22 -0.60
C SER A 74 1.01 8.72 -0.21
N GLY A 75 1.78 9.56 0.47
CA GLY A 75 3.09 9.18 1.02
C GLY A 75 3.08 8.99 2.54
N ALA A 76 4.26 8.79 3.12
CA ALA A 76 4.43 8.29 4.49
C ALA A 76 3.73 9.16 5.54
N GLU A 77 3.85 10.49 5.44
CA GLU A 77 3.24 11.44 6.38
C GLU A 77 1.70 11.39 6.42
N GLN A 78 1.09 10.85 5.36
CA GLN A 78 -0.37 10.72 5.23
C GLN A 78 -0.86 9.37 5.74
N PHE A 79 -0.01 8.36 5.90
CA PHE A 79 -0.47 7.04 6.36
C PHE A 79 -1.05 7.08 7.77
N GLU A 80 -0.41 7.84 8.65
CA GLU A 80 -0.92 8.08 9.99
C GLU A 80 -2.11 9.04 10.03
N LYS A 81 -2.23 9.99 9.10
CA LYS A 81 -3.32 10.97 9.12
C LYS A 81 -4.59 10.43 8.46
N ASP A 82 -4.43 9.72 7.37
CA ASP A 82 -5.51 9.31 6.47
C ASP A 82 -5.89 7.82 6.64
N ARG A 83 -5.34 7.15 7.66
CA ARG A 83 -5.61 5.72 7.97
C ARG A 83 -5.34 4.78 6.80
N LEU A 84 -4.28 5.07 6.04
CA LEU A 84 -3.92 4.29 4.87
C LEU A 84 -3.12 3.06 5.30
N PHE A 85 -3.83 1.98 5.58
CA PHE A 85 -3.22 0.75 6.11
C PHE A 85 -2.66 -0.17 5.03
N GLN A 86 -3.15 -0.07 3.80
CA GLN A 86 -2.89 -1.05 2.75
C GLN A 86 -1.39 -1.32 2.50
N PRO A 87 -0.53 -0.34 2.19
CA PRO A 87 0.87 -0.59 1.87
C PRO A 87 1.65 -1.11 3.09
N VAL A 88 1.30 -0.69 4.30
CA VAL A 88 1.94 -1.16 5.54
C VAL A 88 1.56 -2.62 5.83
N ILE A 89 0.27 -2.95 5.73
CA ILE A 89 -0.23 -4.32 5.86
C ILE A 89 0.42 -5.21 4.79
N TYR A 90 0.52 -4.74 3.55
CA TYR A 90 1.13 -5.48 2.46
C TYR A 90 2.62 -5.71 2.69
N ALA A 91 3.36 -4.72 3.20
CA ALA A 91 4.77 -4.90 3.55
C ALA A 91 4.97 -5.96 4.66
N ALA A 92 4.11 -5.93 5.69
CA ALA A 92 4.12 -6.96 6.73
C ALA A 92 3.75 -8.34 6.18
N ALA A 93 2.74 -8.42 5.31
CA ALA A 93 2.31 -9.65 4.66
C ALA A 93 3.38 -10.23 3.73
N ALA A 94 4.05 -9.39 2.94
CA ALA A 94 5.17 -9.80 2.08
C ALA A 94 6.29 -10.43 2.91
N SER A 95 6.63 -9.81 4.04
CA SER A 95 7.67 -10.34 4.93
C SER A 95 7.29 -11.71 5.47
N HIS A 96 6.03 -11.88 5.87
CA HIS A 96 5.49 -13.13 6.36
C HIS A 96 5.48 -14.23 5.29
N VAL A 97 4.94 -13.94 4.09
CA VAL A 97 4.79 -14.91 3.01
C VAL A 97 6.13 -15.35 2.43
N LEU A 98 7.08 -14.43 2.30
CA LEU A 98 8.34 -14.67 1.61
C LEU A 98 9.50 -15.02 2.56
N GLY A 99 9.30 -14.90 3.88
CA GLY A 99 10.33 -15.19 4.88
C GLY A 99 11.54 -14.27 4.80
N ARG A 100 11.34 -13.03 4.32
CA ARG A 100 12.40 -12.04 4.07
C ARG A 100 11.96 -10.65 4.53
N PRO A 101 12.87 -9.76 4.92
CA PRO A 101 12.49 -8.39 5.28
C PRO A 101 11.82 -7.69 4.10
N CYS A 102 10.71 -7.01 4.35
CA CYS A 102 10.16 -6.05 3.40
C CYS A 102 10.76 -4.67 3.66
N LEU A 103 11.28 -4.06 2.61
CA LEU A 103 11.96 -2.78 2.61
C LEU A 103 11.00 -1.61 2.43
N GLY A 104 9.71 -1.86 2.16
CA GLY A 104 8.72 -0.81 1.99
C GLY A 104 7.44 -1.25 1.27
N GLY A 105 6.47 -0.35 1.28
CA GLY A 105 5.24 -0.47 0.51
C GLY A 105 4.97 0.84 -0.21
N ILE A 106 4.85 0.76 -1.53
CA ILE A 106 4.68 1.95 -2.37
C ILE A 106 3.41 1.88 -3.21
N TYR A 107 2.87 3.05 -3.48
CA TYR A 107 1.89 3.29 -4.51
C TYR A 107 2.59 3.76 -5.79
N ARG A 108 2.18 3.18 -6.91
CA ARG A 108 2.60 3.53 -8.25
C ARG A 108 1.42 4.13 -9.01
N SER A 109 1.48 5.41 -9.37
CA SER A 109 0.42 6.01 -10.19
C SER A 109 0.56 5.57 -11.64
N LEU A 110 -0.48 4.95 -12.18
CA LEU A 110 -0.59 4.63 -13.61
C LEU A 110 -0.78 5.88 -14.48
N SER A 111 -1.15 7.02 -13.89
CA SER A 111 -1.45 8.26 -14.62
C SER A 111 -0.29 9.24 -14.65
N THR A 112 0.37 9.47 -13.50
CA THR A 112 1.47 10.43 -13.40
C THR A 112 2.84 9.79 -13.40
N HIS A 113 2.92 8.47 -13.25
CA HIS A 113 4.17 7.76 -13.06
C HIS A 113 4.92 8.28 -11.82
N ASP A 114 4.22 8.73 -10.79
CA ASP A 114 4.82 9.01 -9.49
C ASP A 114 4.88 7.74 -8.63
N VAL A 115 5.83 7.73 -7.71
CA VAL A 115 5.94 6.78 -6.60
C VAL A 115 5.73 7.52 -5.30
N ARG A 116 4.84 7.02 -4.45
CA ARG A 116 4.68 7.49 -3.07
C ARG A 116 4.57 6.33 -2.12
N GLY A 117 4.92 6.54 -0.86
CA GLY A 117 4.60 5.58 0.18
C GLY A 117 5.60 5.59 1.31
N PHE A 118 6.19 4.44 1.61
CA PHE A 118 7.28 4.35 2.58
C PHE A 118 8.28 3.28 2.18
N TYR A 119 9.55 3.53 2.47
CA TYR A 119 10.63 2.56 2.27
C TYR A 119 11.82 2.85 3.20
N LEU A 120 12.67 1.85 3.44
CA LEU A 120 13.88 2.02 4.25
C LEU A 120 14.91 2.87 3.47
N ALA A 121 15.28 4.02 4.04
CA ALA A 121 16.18 4.97 3.42
C ALA A 121 17.54 4.34 3.12
N GLY A 122 18.09 4.65 1.95
CA GLY A 122 19.36 4.08 1.48
C GLY A 122 19.26 2.67 0.90
N THR A 123 18.08 2.03 0.89
CA THR A 123 17.89 0.69 0.31
C THR A 123 17.14 0.67 -1.01
N VAL A 124 16.29 1.67 -1.26
CA VAL A 124 15.46 1.79 -2.46
C VAL A 124 15.76 3.12 -3.16
N ASP A 125 16.17 3.04 -4.43
CA ASP A 125 16.26 4.17 -5.34
C ASP A 125 15.04 4.16 -6.26
N THR A 126 14.25 5.24 -6.23
CA THR A 126 13.03 5.41 -7.04
C THR A 126 13.28 6.09 -8.39
N CYS A 127 14.55 6.31 -8.78
CA CYS A 127 14.96 6.90 -10.06
C CYS A 127 14.27 8.24 -10.40
N GLY A 128 14.05 9.08 -9.39
CA GLY A 128 13.40 10.38 -9.57
C GLY A 128 11.87 10.37 -9.65
N HIS A 129 11.22 9.19 -9.60
CA HIS A 129 9.75 9.07 -9.52
C HIS A 129 9.21 9.26 -8.09
N GLY A 130 10.07 9.10 -7.08
CA GLY A 130 9.68 9.13 -5.67
C GLY A 130 9.91 10.47 -4.97
N ASN A 131 9.47 10.53 -3.71
CA ASN A 131 9.76 11.65 -2.82
C ASN A 131 10.71 11.21 -1.70
N ALA A 132 11.81 11.93 -1.50
CA ALA A 132 12.79 11.59 -0.47
C ALA A 132 12.21 11.52 0.96
N LYS A 133 11.10 12.22 1.24
CA LYS A 133 10.40 12.15 2.54
C LYS A 133 9.72 10.82 2.81
N ASP A 134 9.52 10.00 1.79
CA ASP A 134 8.97 8.66 1.92
C ASP A 134 10.06 7.62 2.31
N GLY A 135 11.35 8.02 2.28
CA GLY A 135 12.45 7.24 2.85
C GLY A 135 12.54 7.42 4.37
N LEU A 136 12.35 6.33 5.10
CA LEU A 136 12.35 6.28 6.57
C LEU A 136 13.61 5.58 7.08
N ASP A 137 14.15 6.02 8.21
CA ASP A 137 15.14 5.23 8.94
C ASP A 137 14.49 4.00 9.62
N ASP A 138 15.32 3.12 10.18
CA ASP A 138 14.86 1.88 10.81
C ASP A 138 13.86 2.12 11.95
N GLU A 139 14.07 3.18 12.74
CA GLU A 139 13.20 3.53 13.88
C GLU A 139 11.84 4.02 13.40
N ALA A 140 11.80 4.94 12.44
CA ALA A 140 10.57 5.46 11.85
C ALA A 140 9.80 4.38 11.08
N PHE A 141 10.51 3.49 10.37
CA PHE A 141 9.89 2.35 9.69
C PHE A 141 9.21 1.42 10.69
N SER A 142 9.93 1.03 11.75
CA SER A 142 9.39 0.15 12.81
C SER A 142 8.19 0.81 13.50
N THR A 143 8.31 2.09 13.84
CA THR A 143 7.24 2.88 14.45
C THR A 143 5.99 2.92 13.57
N LEU A 144 6.13 3.11 12.26
CA LEU A 144 5.00 3.13 11.32
C LEU A 144 4.27 1.78 11.27
N VAL A 145 5.01 0.67 11.24
CA VAL A 145 4.42 -0.68 11.25
C VAL A 145 3.69 -0.94 12.56
N GLU A 146 4.32 -0.64 13.70
CA GLU A 146 3.74 -0.82 15.03
C GLU A 146 2.50 0.06 15.24
N SER A 147 2.56 1.34 14.87
CA SER A 147 1.44 2.28 15.02
C SER A 147 0.27 1.87 14.13
N THR A 148 0.55 1.35 12.93
CA THR A 148 -0.47 0.80 12.05
C THR A 148 -1.11 -0.46 12.63
N GLU A 149 -0.31 -1.37 13.19
CA GLU A 149 -0.84 -2.58 13.84
C GLU A 149 -1.73 -2.24 15.03
N GLN A 150 -1.33 -1.28 15.88
CA GLN A 150 -2.14 -0.81 17.01
C GLN A 150 -3.47 -0.20 16.56
N ARG A 151 -3.49 0.52 15.44
CA ARG A 151 -4.72 1.10 14.88
C ARG A 151 -5.64 0.04 14.32
N VAL A 152 -5.10 -0.93 13.57
CA VAL A 152 -5.89 -2.09 13.11
C VAL A 152 -6.50 -2.81 14.31
N ARG A 153 -5.73 -3.02 15.38
CA ARG A 153 -6.22 -3.61 16.63
C ARG A 153 -7.36 -2.82 17.26
N ALA A 154 -7.26 -1.49 17.31
CA ALA A 154 -8.33 -0.64 17.82
C ALA A 154 -9.60 -0.75 16.96
N VAL A 155 -9.47 -0.71 15.63
CA VAL A 155 -10.59 -0.85 14.70
C VAL A 155 -11.25 -2.23 14.83
N VAL A 156 -10.46 -3.30 14.88
CA VAL A 156 -10.95 -4.67 15.06
C VAL A 156 -11.68 -4.83 16.39
N HIS A 157 -11.19 -4.21 17.45
CA HIS A 157 -11.87 -4.21 18.74
C HIS A 157 -13.23 -3.51 18.65
N GLN A 158 -13.30 -2.31 18.06
CA GLN A 158 -14.56 -1.59 17.85
C GLN A 158 -15.57 -2.40 17.03
N MET A 159 -15.12 -3.03 15.95
CA MET A 159 -15.94 -3.94 15.14
C MET A 159 -16.46 -5.11 15.98
N SER A 160 -15.62 -5.70 16.83
CA SER A 160 -16.00 -6.84 17.69
C SER A 160 -17.03 -6.49 18.76
N THR A 161 -17.07 -5.23 19.20
CA THR A 161 -18.07 -4.72 20.15
C THR A 161 -19.35 -4.22 19.48
N GLY A 162 -19.43 -4.27 18.15
CA GLY A 162 -20.58 -3.79 17.39
C GLY A 162 -20.68 -2.27 17.31
N ASP A 163 -19.57 -1.54 17.47
CA ASP A 163 -19.55 -0.09 17.29
C ASP A 163 -19.63 0.25 15.80
N VAL A 164 -20.79 0.75 15.39
CA VAL A 164 -21.09 1.19 14.02
C VAL A 164 -21.31 2.70 13.96
N SER A 165 -20.85 3.43 14.98
CA SER A 165 -21.01 4.88 15.08
C SER A 165 -20.34 5.59 13.88
N PRO A 166 -21.03 6.53 13.21
CA PRO A 166 -20.47 7.19 12.05
C PRO A 166 -19.29 8.10 12.44
N THR A 167 -18.20 8.03 11.67
CA THR A 167 -17.08 8.98 11.76
C THR A 167 -17.06 9.89 10.53
N PRO A 168 -17.86 10.97 10.50
CA PRO A 168 -17.99 11.82 9.31
C PRO A 168 -16.66 12.47 8.93
N GLY A 169 -16.43 12.61 7.62
CA GLY A 169 -15.23 13.22 7.05
C GLY A 169 -15.37 13.34 5.53
N ARG A 170 -14.26 13.56 4.81
CA ARG A 170 -14.29 13.64 3.34
C ARG A 170 -14.86 12.39 2.66
N THR A 171 -14.76 11.23 3.31
CA THR A 171 -15.35 9.97 2.83
C THR A 171 -16.87 10.04 2.68
N CYS A 172 -17.56 10.96 3.37
CA CYS A 172 -18.99 11.18 3.21
C CYS A 172 -19.36 11.59 1.78
N GLU A 173 -18.47 12.28 1.04
CA GLU A 173 -18.69 12.67 -0.36
C GLU A 173 -18.92 11.47 -1.30
N TYR A 174 -18.40 10.29 -0.92
CA TYR A 174 -18.43 9.07 -1.73
C TYR A 174 -19.22 7.94 -1.05
N CYS A 175 -19.90 8.22 0.08
CA CYS A 175 -20.52 7.19 0.92
C CYS A 175 -21.92 6.83 0.42
N LEU A 176 -22.09 5.60 -0.08
CA LEU A 176 -23.42 5.09 -0.50
C LEU A 176 -24.40 4.92 0.67
N ALA A 177 -23.91 4.86 1.91
CA ALA A 177 -24.75 4.78 3.10
C ALA A 177 -25.22 6.15 3.61
N GLN A 178 -24.88 7.25 2.93
CA GLN A 178 -25.29 8.60 3.31
C GLN A 178 -26.80 8.74 3.58
N PRO A 179 -27.73 8.14 2.77
CA PRO A 179 -29.17 8.22 3.04
C PRO A 179 -29.62 7.59 4.37
N PHE A 180 -28.80 6.72 4.96
CA PHE A 180 -29.08 6.00 6.20
C PHE A 180 -28.26 6.52 7.39
N CYS A 181 -27.32 7.44 7.15
CA CYS A 181 -26.42 7.95 8.17
C CYS A 181 -27.10 9.06 8.98
N GLU A 182 -27.11 8.92 10.31
CA GLU A 182 -27.77 9.87 11.21
C GLU A 182 -27.05 11.23 11.31
N VAL A 183 -25.79 11.30 10.86
CA VAL A 183 -24.93 12.49 10.96
C VAL A 183 -24.78 13.22 9.62
N ALA A 184 -25.22 12.62 8.51
CA ALA A 184 -25.14 13.23 7.19
C ALA A 184 -26.44 13.96 6.82
N ARG A 185 -26.82 14.96 7.63
CA ARG A 185 -27.80 16.00 7.26
C ARG A 185 -27.11 17.34 7.10
#